data_AF-A0A6N7V0L6-F1
#
_entry.id   AF-A0A6N7V0L6-F1
#
_cell.length_a   1.000
_cell.length_b   1.000
_cell.length_c   1.000
_cell.angle_alpha   90.00
_cell.angle_beta   90.00
_cell.angle_gamma   90.00
#
_symmetry.space_group_name_H-M   'P 1'
#
loop_
_entity.id
_entity.type
_entity.pdbx_description
1 polymer ?
#
loop_
_entity_poly.entity_id
_entity_poly.type
_entity_poly.pdbx_seq_one_letter_code
_entity_poly.pdbx_strand_id
1 'polypeptide(L)'
;MEEKTKDRSRIEMSPYSKVERETDILEQLYIWRKQGTEATEVKIGRQFDIPKKTAAALLKQMIEKGYIYPYAPNKEIILTPYGISEGNECFERHSSISQFLQYIGVTEETAEQDACRAEHFFTDETVKALCTFANADIRGYERRIKNSELTDRYAKGNYVFMMQIYSMGQNRPRTFREENFWYTGDITLEIADSGWFELQYAKEEYKFKKKLWYKNAGKLTEDWTEAEKGRLGERIPANAFEFIVKASETLVEGSLLIALTEPGEEPDIWNSCQLEVELW
;
A
#
# COMPACT_ATOMS: atom_id res chain seq x y z
N MET A 1 32.25 4.86 32.99
CA MET A 1 31.05 4.51 33.77
C MET A 1 29.90 4.74 32.81
N GLU A 2 29.49 3.67 32.14
CA GLU A 2 28.53 3.73 31.02
C GLU A 2 27.15 4.19 31.51
N GLU A 3 26.65 5.24 30.87
CA GLU A 3 25.28 5.71 31.03
C GLU A 3 24.32 4.69 30.41
N LYS A 4 23.43 4.16 31.24
CA LYS A 4 22.30 3.33 30.83
C LYS A 4 21.36 4.14 29.95
N THR A 5 21.40 3.90 28.64
CA THR A 5 20.35 4.24 27.69
C THR A 5 19.08 3.46 28.06
N LYS A 6 18.19 4.11 28.80
CA LYS A 6 16.88 3.56 29.16
C LYS A 6 15.94 3.71 27.97
N ASP A 7 15.79 2.59 27.25
CA ASP A 7 14.65 2.14 26.46
C ASP A 7 13.47 3.14 26.39
N ARG A 8 13.40 3.88 25.28
CA ARG A 8 12.26 4.73 24.93
C ARG A 8 11.42 3.99 23.90
N SER A 9 10.13 3.87 24.22
CA SER A 9 8.99 3.38 23.43
C SER A 9 8.75 1.87 23.38
N ARG A 10 8.28 1.30 24.50
CA ARG A 10 7.25 0.25 24.43
C ARG A 10 5.93 0.88 24.83
N ILE A 11 5.00 0.99 23.89
CA ILE A 11 3.59 1.23 24.19
C ILE A 11 3.18 0.15 25.21
N GLU A 12 2.59 0.52 26.36
CA GLU A 12 1.99 -0.47 27.25
C GLU A 12 0.85 -1.14 26.49
N MET A 13 1.09 -2.35 26.01
CA MET A 13 0.17 -3.04 25.14
C MET A 13 -0.93 -3.73 25.95
N SER A 14 -2.15 -3.76 25.40
CA SER A 14 -3.29 -4.44 25.99
C SER A 14 -2.98 -5.92 26.29
N PRO A 15 -3.51 -6.49 27.39
CA PRO A 15 -3.38 -7.91 27.68
C PRO A 15 -4.07 -8.74 26.59
N TYR A 16 -3.43 -9.86 26.21
CA TYR A 16 -3.97 -10.81 25.24
C TYR A 16 -5.39 -11.26 25.59
N SER A 17 -6.29 -11.15 24.63
CA SER A 17 -7.65 -11.69 24.69
C SER A 17 -7.62 -13.23 24.74
N LYS A 18 -8.72 -13.83 25.19
CA LYS A 18 -8.83 -15.29 25.25
C LYS A 18 -8.78 -15.94 23.86
N VAL A 19 -9.24 -15.22 22.84
CA VAL A 19 -9.28 -15.69 21.45
C VAL A 19 -7.88 -15.67 20.86
N GLU A 20 -7.14 -14.57 21.04
CA GLU A 20 -5.75 -14.43 20.57
C GLU A 20 -4.88 -15.57 21.10
N ARG A 21 -4.95 -15.83 22.41
CA ARG A 21 -4.19 -16.94 23.03
C ARG A 21 -4.57 -18.31 22.48
N GLU A 22 -5.83 -18.52 22.09
CA GLU A 22 -6.26 -19.79 21.52
C GLU A 22 -5.64 -19.99 20.13
N THR A 23 -5.65 -18.94 19.31
CA THR A 23 -5.03 -18.89 17.98
C THR A 23 -3.51 -19.11 18.07
N ASP A 24 -2.81 -18.41 18.97
CA ASP A 24 -1.37 -18.57 19.16
C ASP A 24 -1.01 -20.00 19.60
N ILE A 25 -1.81 -20.60 20.50
CA ILE A 25 -1.61 -21.99 20.92
C ILE A 25 -1.83 -22.95 19.74
N LEU A 26 -2.85 -22.71 18.92
CA LEU A 26 -3.15 -23.53 17.74
C LEU A 26 -2.01 -23.49 16.71
N GLU A 27 -1.48 -22.30 16.44
CA GLU A 27 -0.29 -22.09 15.60
C GLU A 27 0.92 -22.84 16.17
N GLN A 28 1.20 -22.66 17.47
CA GLN A 28 2.36 -23.28 18.10
C GLN A 28 2.29 -24.81 18.11
N LEU A 29 1.09 -25.38 18.28
CA LEU A 29 0.84 -26.82 18.14
C LEU A 29 1.15 -27.30 16.72
N TYR A 30 0.77 -26.53 15.70
CA TYR A 30 1.08 -26.83 14.31
C TYR A 30 2.60 -26.80 14.05
N ILE A 31 3.31 -25.80 14.57
CA ILE A 31 4.77 -25.68 14.48
C ILE A 31 5.45 -26.89 15.14
N TRP A 32 5.08 -27.25 16.36
CA TRP A 32 5.66 -28.40 17.06
C TRP A 32 5.40 -29.70 16.33
N ARG A 33 4.20 -29.89 15.76
CA ARG A 33 3.90 -31.04 14.91
C ARG A 33 4.84 -31.10 13.70
N LYS A 34 5.05 -29.99 12.99
CA LYS A 34 5.96 -29.92 11.82
C LYS A 34 7.41 -30.25 12.21
N GLN A 35 7.81 -29.90 13.43
CA GLN A 35 9.13 -30.17 13.99
C GLN A 35 9.27 -31.57 14.64
N GLY A 36 8.23 -32.40 14.66
CA GLY A 36 8.24 -33.70 15.33
C GLY A 36 8.39 -33.60 16.85
N THR A 37 7.98 -32.48 17.43
CA THR A 37 8.13 -32.16 18.83
C THR A 37 6.85 -32.47 19.60
N GLU A 38 6.95 -33.26 20.67
CA GLU A 38 5.80 -33.61 21.51
C GLU A 38 5.21 -32.35 22.18
N ALA A 39 3.90 -32.17 22.01
CA ALA A 39 3.12 -31.12 22.62
C ALA A 39 2.40 -31.64 23.87
N THR A 40 2.62 -31.01 25.02
CA THR A 40 1.92 -31.37 26.27
C THR A 40 1.36 -30.13 26.94
N GLU A 41 0.31 -30.30 27.75
CA GLU A 41 -0.31 -29.21 28.51
C GLU A 41 0.72 -28.42 29.35
N VAL A 42 1.70 -29.13 29.95
CA VAL A 42 2.78 -28.52 30.73
C VAL A 42 3.68 -27.65 29.85
N LYS A 43 3.99 -28.12 28.64
CA LYS A 43 4.84 -27.38 27.71
C LYS A 43 4.15 -26.14 27.16
N ILE A 44 2.85 -26.22 26.86
CA ILE A 44 2.03 -25.06 26.48
C ILE A 44 2.03 -24.03 27.61
N GLY A 45 1.78 -24.44 28.85
CA GLY A 45 1.80 -23.53 30.00
C GLY A 45 3.13 -22.80 30.16
N ARG A 46 4.26 -23.48 29.91
CA ARG A 46 5.60 -22.89 29.94
C ARG A 46 5.86 -21.95 28.77
N GLN A 47 5.47 -22.32 27.56
CA GLN A 47 5.73 -21.55 26.35
C GLN A 47 5.01 -20.19 26.39
N PHE A 48 3.76 -20.19 26.85
CA PHE A 48 2.91 -18.99 26.88
C PHE A 48 2.89 -18.27 28.23
N ASP A 49 3.69 -18.72 29.20
CA ASP A 49 3.73 -18.23 30.59
C ASP A 49 2.31 -18.12 31.21
N ILE A 50 1.50 -19.17 31.04
CA ILE A 50 0.12 -19.23 31.56
C ILE A 50 -0.04 -20.29 32.65
N PRO A 51 -0.87 -20.03 33.68
CA PRO A 51 -1.19 -21.03 34.69
C PRO A 51 -1.82 -22.28 34.09
N LYS A 52 -1.51 -23.46 34.66
CA LYS A 52 -2.05 -24.75 34.22
C LYS A 52 -3.58 -24.75 34.07
N LYS A 53 -4.28 -24.12 35.01
CA LYS A 53 -5.75 -24.00 34.99
C LYS A 53 -6.26 -23.24 33.76
N THR A 54 -5.52 -22.22 33.32
CA THR A 54 -5.84 -21.44 32.11
C THR A 54 -5.56 -22.26 30.85
N ALA A 55 -4.42 -22.94 30.79
CA ALA A 55 -4.09 -23.84 29.68
C ALA A 55 -5.14 -24.93 29.50
N ALA A 56 -5.54 -25.60 30.59
CA ALA A 56 -6.59 -26.62 30.56
C ALA A 56 -7.95 -26.08 30.08
N ALA A 57 -8.30 -24.85 30.46
CA ALA A 57 -9.53 -24.21 30.02
C ALA A 57 -9.53 -23.90 28.51
N LEU A 58 -8.40 -23.41 27.96
CA LEU A 58 -8.23 -23.16 26.53
C LEU A 58 -8.25 -24.47 25.73
N LEU A 59 -7.49 -25.48 26.17
CA LEU A 59 -7.47 -26.80 25.53
C LEU A 59 -8.84 -27.46 25.51
N LYS A 60 -9.64 -27.31 26.58
CA LYS A 60 -11.02 -27.79 26.58
C LYS A 60 -11.86 -27.12 25.49
N GLN A 61 -11.72 -25.81 25.30
CA GLN A 61 -12.42 -25.09 24.21
C GLN A 61 -11.95 -25.53 22.83
N MET A 62 -10.65 -25.80 22.66
CA MET A 62 -10.10 -26.32 21.41
C MET A 62 -10.64 -27.72 21.07
N ILE A 63 -10.90 -28.57 22.08
CA ILE A 63 -11.61 -29.85 21.89
C ILE A 63 -13.05 -29.59 21.43
N GLU A 64 -13.77 -28.68 22.09
CA GLU A 64 -15.16 -28.34 21.76
C GLU A 64 -15.30 -27.77 20.33
N LYS A 65 -14.30 -27.01 19.87
CA LYS A 65 -14.19 -26.49 18.49
C LYS A 65 -13.67 -27.51 17.48
N GLY A 66 -13.20 -28.67 17.93
CA GLY A 66 -12.70 -29.74 17.07
C GLY A 66 -11.28 -29.56 16.55
N TYR A 67 -10.48 -28.66 17.11
CA TYR A 67 -9.08 -28.45 16.71
C TYR A 67 -8.15 -29.57 17.18
N ILE A 68 -8.41 -30.13 18.37
CA ILE A 68 -7.60 -31.20 18.97
C ILE A 68 -8.46 -32.38 19.40
N TYR A 69 -7.87 -33.58 19.42
CA TYR A 69 -8.51 -34.76 19.99
C TYR A 69 -8.55 -34.68 21.53
N PRO A 70 -9.51 -35.32 22.19
CA PRO A 70 -9.50 -35.49 23.64
C PRO A 70 -8.19 -36.14 24.11
N TYR A 71 -7.60 -35.61 25.18
CA TYR A 71 -6.32 -36.05 25.72
C TYR A 71 -6.43 -36.36 27.21
N ALA A 72 -5.53 -37.20 27.72
CA ALA A 72 -5.39 -37.44 29.15
C ALA A 72 -4.30 -36.52 29.75
N PRO A 73 -4.36 -36.18 31.06
CA PRO A 73 -3.37 -35.31 31.68
C PRO A 73 -1.93 -35.77 31.44
N ASN A 74 -1.06 -34.84 31.06
CA ASN A 74 0.36 -35.08 30.72
C ASN A 74 0.59 -36.03 29.54
N LYS A 75 -0.41 -36.27 28.69
CA LYS A 75 -0.22 -36.94 27.40
C LYS A 75 -0.03 -35.92 26.29
N GLU A 76 0.46 -36.44 25.17
CA GLU A 76 0.57 -35.70 23.91
C GLU A 76 -0.79 -35.14 23.47
N ILE A 77 -0.77 -33.89 23.04
CA ILE A 77 -1.90 -33.19 22.43
C ILE A 77 -1.78 -33.35 20.93
N ILE A 78 -2.82 -33.92 20.31
CA ILE A 78 -2.83 -34.25 18.88
C ILE A 78 -3.88 -33.38 18.18
N LEU A 79 -3.44 -32.65 17.14
CA LEU A 79 -4.32 -31.88 16.27
C LEU A 79 -5.18 -32.81 15.39
N THR A 80 -6.44 -32.46 15.21
CA THR A 80 -7.30 -33.07 14.20
C THR A 80 -6.92 -32.56 12.80
N PRO A 81 -7.41 -33.17 11.71
CA PRO A 81 -7.25 -32.60 10.37
C PRO A 81 -7.73 -31.15 10.26
N TYR A 82 -8.83 -30.81 10.94
CA TYR A 82 -9.35 -29.45 10.98
C TYR A 82 -8.38 -28.50 11.72
N GLY A 83 -7.91 -28.89 12.91
CA GLY A 83 -6.93 -28.10 13.65
C GLY A 83 -5.58 -27.94 12.92
N ILE A 84 -5.18 -28.92 12.10
CA ILE A 84 -3.99 -28.79 11.24
C ILE A 84 -4.22 -27.70 10.17
N SER A 85 -5.40 -27.69 9.53
CA SER A 85 -5.72 -26.69 8.52
C SER A 85 -5.71 -25.28 9.09
N GLU A 86 -6.41 -25.09 10.21
CA GLU A 86 -6.53 -23.79 10.88
C GLU A 86 -5.19 -23.33 11.46
N GLY A 87 -4.42 -24.23 12.08
CA GLY A 87 -3.08 -23.92 12.58
C GLY A 87 -2.09 -23.57 11.45
N ASN A 88 -2.23 -24.18 10.28
CA ASN A 88 -1.45 -23.80 9.09
C ASN A 88 -1.85 -22.40 8.60
N GLU A 89 -3.14 -22.07 8.57
CA GLU A 89 -3.58 -20.71 8.20
C GLU A 89 -3.02 -19.65 9.13
N CYS A 90 -3.04 -19.89 10.45
CA CYS A 90 -2.42 -19.00 11.44
C CYS A 90 -0.93 -18.81 11.13
N PHE A 91 -0.20 -19.92 10.93
CA PHE A 91 1.23 -19.89 10.62
C PHE A 91 1.55 -19.11 9.33
N GLU A 92 0.75 -19.29 8.28
CA GLU A 92 0.94 -18.58 7.01
C GLU A 92 0.69 -17.07 7.15
N ARG A 93 -0.32 -16.66 7.95
CA ARG A 93 -0.60 -15.25 8.26
C ARG A 93 0.57 -14.61 9.00
N HIS A 94 0.98 -15.23 10.11
CA HIS A 94 2.11 -14.78 10.93
C HIS A 94 3.40 -14.68 10.12
N SER A 95 3.75 -15.75 9.39
CA SER A 95 4.94 -15.80 8.53
C SER A 95 4.92 -14.70 7.46
N SER A 96 3.78 -14.48 6.82
CA SER A 96 3.66 -13.44 5.78
C SER A 96 3.83 -12.02 6.32
N ILE A 97 3.26 -11.74 7.50
CA ILE A 97 3.41 -10.43 8.15
C ILE A 97 4.85 -10.24 8.64
N SER A 98 5.45 -11.26 9.25
CA SER A 98 6.87 -11.24 9.68
C SER A 98 7.79 -10.98 8.49
N GLN A 99 7.59 -11.68 7.37
CA GLN A 99 8.35 -11.46 6.13
C GLN A 99 8.15 -10.05 5.56
N PHE A 100 6.93 -9.52 5.57
CA PHE A 100 6.67 -8.14 5.15
C PHE A 100 7.41 -7.12 6.04
N LEU A 101 7.38 -7.30 7.36
CA LEU A 101 8.09 -6.43 8.30
C LEU A 101 9.60 -6.47 8.07
N GLN A 102 10.16 -7.66 7.84
CA GLN A 102 11.57 -7.81 7.47
C GLN A 102 11.90 -7.11 6.16
N TYR A 103 11.02 -7.21 5.16
CA TYR A 103 11.18 -6.54 3.87
C TYR A 103 11.28 -5.02 3.99
N ILE A 104 10.51 -4.41 4.91
CA ILE A 104 10.57 -2.96 5.16
C ILE A 104 11.72 -2.55 6.12
N GLY A 105 12.59 -3.49 6.50
CA GLY A 105 13.81 -3.23 7.27
C GLY A 105 13.73 -3.50 8.77
N VAL A 106 12.68 -4.18 9.25
CA VAL A 106 12.58 -4.62 10.65
C VAL A 106 13.48 -5.85 10.86
N THR A 107 14.21 -5.91 11.97
CA THR A 107 15.02 -7.09 12.31
C THR A 107 14.14 -8.31 12.53
N GLU A 108 14.62 -9.50 12.16
CA GLU A 108 13.90 -10.78 12.31
C GLU A 108 13.24 -10.96 13.69
N GLU A 109 13.98 -10.73 14.78
CA GLU A 109 13.45 -10.86 16.15
C GLU A 109 12.24 -9.93 16.41
N THR A 110 12.35 -8.67 15.99
CA THR A 110 11.28 -7.68 16.15
C THR A 110 10.11 -7.97 15.22
N ALA A 111 10.38 -8.40 13.98
CA ALA A 111 9.36 -8.73 13.00
C ALA A 111 8.50 -9.91 13.46
N GLU A 112 9.12 -10.92 14.06
CA GLU A 112 8.41 -12.08 14.62
C GLU A 112 7.52 -11.69 15.81
N GLN A 113 8.02 -10.82 16.70
CA GLN A 113 7.26 -10.33 17.85
C GLN A 113 6.08 -9.44 17.42
N ASP A 114 6.31 -8.56 16.44
CA ASP A 114 5.32 -7.61 15.96
C ASP A 114 4.25 -8.32 15.10
N ALA A 115 4.62 -9.32 14.29
CA ALA A 115 3.70 -10.10 13.46
C ALA A 115 2.65 -10.83 14.31
N CYS A 116 3.09 -11.49 15.38
CA CYS A 116 2.22 -12.22 16.32
C CYS A 116 1.13 -11.33 16.91
N ARG A 117 1.39 -10.03 17.09
CA ARG A 117 0.36 -9.09 17.55
C ARG A 117 -0.46 -8.53 16.41
N ALA A 118 0.22 -8.09 15.36
CA ALA A 118 -0.39 -7.44 14.22
C ALA A 118 -1.49 -8.31 13.60
N GLU A 119 -1.30 -9.63 13.50
CA GLU A 119 -2.28 -10.53 12.90
C GLU A 119 -3.63 -10.61 13.62
N HIS A 120 -3.67 -10.29 14.92
CA HIS A 120 -4.89 -10.27 15.74
C HIS A 120 -5.60 -8.92 15.71
N PHE A 121 -4.86 -7.83 15.44
CA PHE A 121 -5.43 -6.48 15.32
C PHE A 121 -5.87 -6.15 13.89
N PHE A 122 -5.22 -6.77 12.90
CA PHE A 122 -5.54 -6.53 11.51
C PHE A 122 -6.82 -7.22 11.08
N THR A 123 -7.59 -6.53 10.23
CA THR A 123 -8.73 -7.15 9.57
C THR A 123 -8.25 -8.23 8.62
N ASP A 124 -9.11 -9.23 8.34
CA ASP A 124 -8.78 -10.29 7.37
C ASP A 124 -8.43 -9.72 5.99
N GLU A 125 -9.02 -8.59 5.60
CA GLU A 125 -8.67 -7.87 4.37
C GLU A 125 -7.21 -7.38 4.40
N THR A 126 -6.79 -6.80 5.52
CA THR A 126 -5.42 -6.30 5.71
C THR A 126 -4.43 -7.45 5.68
N VAL A 127 -4.70 -8.53 6.42
CA VAL A 127 -3.83 -9.70 6.44
C VAL A 127 -3.74 -10.33 5.06
N LYS A 128 -4.86 -10.50 4.36
CA LYS A 128 -4.85 -11.03 2.99
C LYS A 128 -4.05 -10.16 2.02
N ALA A 129 -4.14 -8.84 2.11
CA ALA A 129 -3.34 -7.92 1.29
C ALA A 129 -1.85 -8.04 1.60
N LEU A 130 -1.46 -8.13 2.88
CA LEU A 130 -0.08 -8.35 3.30
C LEU A 130 0.46 -9.72 2.86
N CYS A 131 -0.33 -10.79 3.00
CA CYS A 131 0.04 -12.12 2.53
C CYS A 131 0.20 -12.15 1.01
N THR A 132 -0.69 -11.48 0.27
CA THR A 132 -0.54 -11.35 -1.19
C THR A 132 0.74 -10.60 -1.52
N PHE A 133 1.07 -9.56 -0.73
CA PHE A 133 2.27 -8.78 -0.93
C PHE A 133 3.56 -9.57 -0.67
N ALA A 134 3.65 -10.22 0.50
CA ALA A 134 4.84 -10.95 0.92
C ALA A 134 5.11 -12.20 0.07
N ASN A 135 4.05 -12.89 -0.38
CA ASN A 135 4.18 -14.17 -1.10
C ASN A 135 4.18 -14.03 -2.63
N ALA A 136 3.85 -12.85 -3.17
CA ALA A 136 4.03 -12.60 -4.60
C ALA A 136 5.50 -12.27 -4.89
N ASP A 137 6.03 -12.72 -6.03
CA ASP A 137 7.32 -12.25 -6.56
C ASP A 137 7.14 -10.80 -7.05
N ILE A 138 7.05 -9.86 -6.09
CA ILE A 138 6.71 -8.46 -6.36
C ILE A 138 7.92 -7.76 -6.96
N ARG A 139 8.04 -7.88 -8.27
CA ARG A 139 8.87 -7.03 -9.13
C ARG A 139 8.09 -5.83 -9.69
N GLY A 140 6.92 -5.47 -9.14
CA GLY A 140 6.05 -4.47 -9.78
C GLY A 140 4.97 -3.85 -8.88
N TYR A 141 5.28 -3.53 -7.62
CA TYR A 141 4.33 -2.79 -6.78
C TYR A 141 4.17 -1.35 -7.29
N GLU A 142 2.98 -1.01 -7.79
CA GLU A 142 2.61 0.34 -8.18
C GLU A 142 2.12 1.14 -6.96
N ARG A 143 2.85 2.18 -6.57
CA ARG A 143 2.46 3.13 -5.53
C ARG A 143 1.78 4.33 -6.16
N ARG A 144 0.51 4.59 -5.81
CA ARG A 144 -0.16 5.85 -6.11
C ARG A 144 0.27 6.93 -5.13
N ILE A 145 0.67 8.08 -5.65
CA ILE A 145 1.11 9.25 -4.88
C ILE A 145 0.28 10.44 -5.34
N LYS A 146 -0.38 11.11 -4.40
CA LYS A 146 -1.12 12.36 -4.60
C LYS A 146 -0.45 13.47 -3.81
N ASN A 147 -0.71 14.73 -4.16
CA ASN A 147 -0.15 15.91 -3.47
C ASN A 147 1.39 15.91 -3.40
N SER A 148 2.07 15.35 -4.40
CA SER A 148 3.53 15.34 -4.46
C SER A 148 4.04 16.60 -5.17
N GLU A 149 4.91 17.37 -4.51
CA GLU A 149 5.53 18.58 -5.08
C GLU A 149 6.66 18.29 -6.07
N LEU A 150 7.10 17.02 -6.18
CA LEU A 150 8.27 16.56 -6.95
C LEU A 150 9.62 17.20 -6.56
N THR A 151 9.64 18.24 -5.72
CA THR A 151 10.83 18.89 -5.16
C THR A 151 11.69 17.95 -4.32
N ASP A 152 11.11 16.91 -3.72
CA ASP A 152 11.84 15.87 -2.99
C ASP A 152 12.53 14.84 -3.92
N ARG A 153 12.21 14.86 -5.22
CA ARG A 153 12.66 13.87 -6.21
C ARG A 153 13.60 14.47 -7.26
N TYR A 154 13.37 15.73 -7.61
CA TYR A 154 14.15 16.46 -8.61
C TYR A 154 14.84 17.65 -7.96
N ALA A 155 16.09 17.91 -8.36
CA ALA A 155 16.78 19.13 -7.97
C ALA A 155 16.13 20.36 -8.62
N LYS A 156 16.43 21.56 -8.11
CA LYS A 156 15.97 22.80 -8.74
C LYS A 156 16.49 22.89 -10.18
N GLY A 157 15.62 23.16 -11.13
CA GLY A 157 15.95 23.13 -12.55
C GLY A 157 14.74 22.99 -13.47
N ASN A 158 15.01 22.79 -14.76
CA ASN A 158 14.01 22.52 -15.78
C ASN A 158 14.29 21.16 -16.41
N TYR A 159 13.26 20.33 -16.49
CA TYR A 159 13.30 18.98 -17.06
C TYR A 159 12.27 18.87 -18.17
N VAL A 160 12.52 18.04 -19.17
CA VAL A 160 11.60 17.82 -20.29
C VAL A 160 11.18 16.36 -20.29
N PHE A 161 9.87 16.15 -20.36
CA PHE A 161 9.20 14.86 -20.32
C PHE A 161 8.20 14.74 -21.46
N MET A 162 7.62 13.56 -21.63
CA MET A 162 6.56 13.34 -22.62
C MET A 162 5.19 13.51 -21.98
N MET A 163 4.24 13.99 -22.77
CA MET A 163 2.84 14.10 -22.40
C MET A 163 1.91 13.68 -23.53
N GLN A 164 0.75 13.17 -23.15
CA GLN A 164 -0.29 12.75 -24.09
C GLN A 164 -1.67 13.09 -23.53
N ILE A 165 -2.60 13.49 -24.41
CA ILE A 165 -3.99 13.81 -24.05
C ILE A 165 -4.92 12.77 -24.68
N TYR A 166 -5.60 12.01 -23.82
CA TYR A 166 -6.53 10.95 -24.20
C TYR A 166 -7.98 11.36 -24.00
N SER A 167 -8.86 10.89 -24.90
CA SER A 167 -10.30 10.97 -24.67
C SER A 167 -10.73 10.07 -23.50
N MET A 168 -11.79 10.46 -22.77
CA MET A 168 -12.32 9.69 -21.62
C MET A 168 -13.01 8.36 -21.98
N GLY A 169 -13.08 8.00 -23.27
CA GLY A 169 -13.74 6.77 -23.72
C GLY A 169 -12.96 5.53 -23.29
N GLN A 170 -13.65 4.47 -22.86
CA GLN A 170 -13.03 3.18 -22.51
C GLN A 170 -12.63 2.32 -23.72
N ASN A 171 -12.44 2.93 -24.89
CA ASN A 171 -12.07 2.22 -26.10
C ASN A 171 -10.65 1.64 -25.96
N ARG A 172 -10.47 0.40 -26.45
CA ARG A 172 -9.14 -0.23 -26.57
C ARG A 172 -8.86 -0.50 -28.05
N PRO A 173 -7.80 0.09 -28.64
CA PRO A 173 -6.85 1.03 -28.03
C PRO A 173 -7.50 2.38 -27.67
N ARG A 174 -6.92 3.08 -26.68
CA ARG A 174 -7.34 4.45 -26.33
C ARG A 174 -7.08 5.39 -27.50
N THR A 175 -7.94 6.38 -27.70
CA THR A 175 -7.79 7.37 -28.76
C THR A 175 -7.34 8.71 -28.18
N PHE A 176 -6.34 9.32 -28.84
CA PHE A 176 -5.94 10.68 -28.55
C PHE A 176 -7.11 11.65 -28.75
N ARG A 177 -7.11 12.71 -27.94
CA ARG A 177 -7.97 13.86 -28.18
C ARG A 177 -7.41 14.68 -29.35
N GLU A 178 -8.25 15.41 -30.09
CA GLU A 178 -7.81 16.25 -31.21
C GLU A 178 -6.76 17.28 -30.76
N GLU A 179 -7.00 17.91 -29.61
CA GLU A 179 -6.10 18.92 -29.03
C GLU A 179 -4.73 18.37 -28.62
N ASN A 180 -4.55 17.04 -28.52
CA ASN A 180 -3.23 16.44 -28.30
C ASN A 180 -2.20 16.93 -29.34
N PHE A 181 -2.63 17.05 -30.60
CA PHE A 181 -1.77 17.47 -31.71
C PHE A 181 -1.53 18.99 -31.78
N TRP A 182 -2.14 19.76 -30.88
CA TRP A 182 -1.85 21.20 -30.75
C TRP A 182 -0.53 21.43 -30.00
N TYR A 183 -0.08 20.45 -29.24
CA TYR A 183 1.15 20.45 -28.47
C TYR A 183 2.22 19.60 -29.14
N THR A 184 3.47 19.81 -28.73
CA THR A 184 4.64 19.10 -29.27
C THR A 184 4.70 17.63 -28.89
N GLY A 185 4.01 17.22 -27.82
CA GLY A 185 4.25 15.95 -27.13
C GLY A 185 5.19 16.08 -25.95
N ASP A 186 5.91 17.20 -25.83
CA ASP A 186 6.79 17.48 -24.71
C ASP A 186 6.07 18.33 -23.64
N ILE A 187 6.44 18.10 -22.38
CA ILE A 187 6.04 18.90 -21.23
C ILE A 187 7.26 19.27 -20.40
N THR A 188 7.35 20.53 -19.98
CA THR A 188 8.47 21.00 -19.14
C THR A 188 8.07 20.93 -17.68
N LEU A 189 8.88 20.28 -16.83
CA LEU A 189 8.79 20.36 -15.38
C LEU A 189 9.79 21.41 -14.86
N GLU A 190 9.29 22.49 -14.30
CA GLU A 190 10.08 23.48 -13.58
C GLU A 190 10.05 23.19 -12.08
N ILE A 191 11.22 23.01 -11.46
CA ILE A 191 11.39 22.82 -10.02
C ILE A 191 12.06 24.05 -9.42
N ALA A 192 11.31 24.80 -8.63
CA ALA A 192 11.81 25.91 -7.81
C ALA A 192 11.55 25.61 -6.32
N ASP A 193 10.79 26.46 -5.62
CA ASP A 193 10.25 26.13 -4.29
C ASP A 193 8.98 25.25 -4.37
N SER A 194 8.39 25.16 -5.57
CA SER A 194 7.25 24.30 -5.93
C SER A 194 7.47 23.75 -7.35
N GLY A 195 6.88 22.61 -7.67
CA GLY A 195 6.94 22.01 -9.00
C GLY A 195 5.80 22.44 -9.92
N TRP A 196 6.11 22.72 -11.19
CA TRP A 196 5.13 23.12 -12.21
C TRP A 196 5.36 22.40 -13.52
N PHE A 197 4.30 21.85 -14.09
CA PHE A 197 4.31 21.37 -15.47
C PHE A 197 3.83 22.47 -16.40
N GLU A 198 4.51 22.64 -17.53
CA GLU A 198 4.15 23.56 -18.60
C GLU A 198 4.06 22.83 -19.94
N LEU A 199 2.88 22.87 -20.55
CA LEU A 199 2.64 22.27 -21.86
C LEU A 199 3.24 23.16 -22.96
N GLN A 200 3.86 22.54 -23.96
CA GLN A 200 4.48 23.26 -25.07
C GLN A 200 3.66 23.13 -26.36
N TYR A 201 3.09 24.24 -26.81
CA TYR A 201 2.39 24.30 -28.10
C TYR A 201 3.33 24.02 -29.28
N ALA A 202 2.84 23.24 -30.26
CA ALA A 202 3.58 22.92 -31.47
C ALA A 202 3.66 24.12 -32.44
N LYS A 203 2.69 25.03 -32.38
CA LYS A 203 2.61 26.23 -33.21
C LYS A 203 1.93 27.37 -32.46
N GLU A 204 2.36 28.60 -32.72
CA GLU A 204 1.82 29.80 -32.06
C GLU A 204 0.31 30.00 -32.34
N GLU A 205 -0.18 29.54 -33.49
CA GLU A 205 -1.60 29.64 -33.87
C GLU A 205 -2.54 28.82 -32.98
N TYR A 206 -2.04 27.83 -32.24
CA TYR A 206 -2.85 27.02 -31.32
C TYR A 206 -2.93 27.62 -29.92
N LYS A 207 -1.99 28.52 -29.61
CA LYS A 207 -1.74 28.98 -28.26
C LYS A 207 -2.97 29.66 -27.66
N PHE A 208 -3.46 29.10 -26.56
CA PHE A 208 -4.62 29.59 -25.81
C PHE A 208 -5.90 29.75 -26.65
N LYS A 209 -6.06 28.97 -27.73
CA LYS A 209 -7.33 28.93 -28.49
C LYS A 209 -8.50 28.49 -27.59
N LYS A 210 -8.24 27.51 -26.73
CA LYS A 210 -9.15 27.03 -25.71
C LYS A 210 -8.62 27.35 -24.32
N LYS A 211 -9.51 27.36 -23.33
CA LYS A 211 -9.14 27.38 -21.92
C LYS A 211 -8.88 25.96 -21.45
N LEU A 212 -7.73 25.75 -20.79
CA LEU A 212 -7.44 24.49 -20.10
C LEU A 212 -7.86 24.61 -18.64
N TRP A 213 -8.65 23.64 -18.19
CA TRP A 213 -9.06 23.47 -16.82
C TRP A 213 -8.53 22.14 -16.30
N TYR A 214 -8.32 22.02 -14.99
CA TYR A 214 -7.93 20.77 -14.36
C TYR A 214 -8.66 20.56 -13.04
N LYS A 215 -8.82 19.28 -12.66
CA LYS A 215 -9.22 18.88 -11.30
C LYS A 215 -7.99 18.39 -10.55
N ASN A 216 -7.70 19.02 -9.41
CA ASN A 216 -6.56 18.61 -8.57
C ASN A 216 -6.87 17.26 -7.91
N ALA A 217 -6.12 16.22 -8.26
CA ALA A 217 -6.33 14.86 -7.80
C ALA A 217 -6.12 14.67 -6.28
N GLY A 218 -5.43 15.62 -5.64
CA GLY A 218 -5.09 15.60 -4.23
C GLY A 218 -5.98 16.45 -3.33
N LYS A 219 -6.90 17.27 -3.89
CA LYS A 219 -7.93 17.98 -3.13
C LYS A 219 -9.18 17.13 -2.95
N LEU A 220 -9.90 17.36 -1.85
CA LEU A 220 -11.19 16.72 -1.58
C LEU A 220 -12.35 17.35 -2.38
N THR A 221 -12.17 18.59 -2.86
CA THR A 221 -13.17 19.27 -3.70
C THR A 221 -12.93 18.92 -5.17
N GLU A 222 -14.01 18.70 -5.91
CA GLU A 222 -13.97 18.38 -7.33
C GLU A 222 -14.03 19.63 -8.23
N ASP A 223 -13.61 20.78 -7.73
CA ASP A 223 -13.75 22.04 -8.44
C ASP A 223 -12.74 22.16 -9.57
N TRP A 224 -13.21 22.63 -10.72
CA TRP A 224 -12.35 22.97 -11.85
C TRP A 224 -11.53 24.21 -11.55
N THR A 225 -10.23 24.15 -11.84
CA THR A 225 -9.30 25.28 -11.75
C THR A 225 -8.77 25.60 -13.15
N GLU A 226 -8.78 26.87 -13.55
CA GLU A 226 -8.17 27.30 -14.83
C GLU A 226 -6.65 27.20 -14.72
N ALA A 227 -5.99 26.60 -15.71
CA ALA A 227 -4.53 26.53 -15.75
C ALA A 227 -3.91 27.92 -15.95
N GLU A 228 -2.73 28.12 -15.37
CA GLU A 228 -2.00 29.38 -15.54
C GLU A 228 -1.44 29.50 -16.95
N LYS A 229 -1.20 30.73 -17.41
CA LYS A 229 -0.57 30.98 -18.70
C LYS A 229 0.93 31.15 -18.51
N GLY A 230 1.69 30.15 -18.94
CA GLY A 230 3.14 30.19 -19.00
C GLY A 230 3.66 30.81 -20.30
N ARG A 231 4.98 30.71 -20.48
CA ARG A 231 5.70 31.21 -21.66
C ARG A 231 5.44 30.36 -22.90
N LEU A 232 5.50 29.04 -22.75
CA LEU A 232 5.34 28.02 -23.79
C LEU A 232 3.88 27.61 -23.97
N GLY A 233 3.10 27.60 -22.89
CA GLY A 233 1.68 27.22 -22.92
C GLY A 233 1.08 27.21 -21.53
N GLU A 234 0.11 26.33 -21.28
CA GLU A 234 -0.59 26.23 -20.01
C GLU A 234 0.30 25.60 -18.93
N ARG A 235 0.28 26.21 -17.73
CA ARG A 235 1.02 25.80 -16.54
C ARG A 235 0.07 25.22 -15.49
N ILE A 236 0.43 24.05 -14.95
CA ILE A 236 -0.32 23.32 -13.94
C ILE A 236 0.64 22.94 -12.79
N PRO A 237 0.24 23.14 -11.52
CA PRO A 237 1.04 22.67 -10.39
C PRO A 237 1.28 21.16 -10.44
N ALA A 238 2.52 20.71 -10.19
CA ALA A 238 2.86 19.28 -10.20
C ALA A 238 2.07 18.49 -9.15
N ASN A 239 1.78 19.09 -8.01
CA ASN A 239 1.00 18.48 -6.93
C ASN A 239 -0.48 18.21 -7.28
N ALA A 240 -0.96 18.73 -8.42
CA ALA A 240 -2.31 18.47 -8.90
C ALA A 240 -2.45 17.06 -9.51
N PHE A 241 -1.35 16.47 -9.97
CA PHE A 241 -1.34 15.16 -10.63
C PHE A 241 -1.40 14.01 -9.61
N GLU A 242 -1.98 12.90 -10.03
CA GLU A 242 -1.78 11.60 -9.38
C GLU A 242 -0.63 10.87 -10.10
N PHE A 243 0.38 10.44 -9.34
CA PHE A 243 1.52 9.70 -9.86
C PHE A 243 1.44 8.23 -9.50
N ILE A 244 1.82 7.37 -10.44
CA ILE A 244 2.01 5.94 -10.25
C ILE A 244 3.51 5.67 -10.34
N VAL A 245 4.08 5.15 -9.26
CA VAL A 245 5.50 4.77 -9.19
C VAL A 245 5.59 3.26 -9.08
N LYS A 246 6.23 2.59 -10.03
CA LYS A 246 6.44 1.13 -9.95
C LYS A 246 7.74 0.85 -9.22
N ALA A 247 7.70 -0.04 -8.23
CA ALA A 247 8.89 -0.48 -7.53
C ALA A 247 9.88 -1.08 -8.54
N SER A 248 11.15 -0.66 -8.47
CA SER A 248 12.24 -1.02 -9.39
C SER A 248 12.26 -0.37 -10.78
N GLU A 249 11.33 0.53 -11.09
CA GLU A 249 11.38 1.35 -12.31
C GLU A 249 11.76 2.81 -12.00
N THR A 250 12.51 3.45 -12.89
CA THR A 250 12.77 4.90 -12.85
C THR A 250 11.61 5.70 -13.43
N LEU A 251 10.73 5.05 -14.21
CA LEU A 251 9.59 5.68 -14.85
C LEU A 251 8.45 5.92 -13.85
N VAL A 252 7.96 7.15 -13.80
CA VAL A 252 6.80 7.58 -13.04
C VAL A 252 5.75 8.09 -14.00
N GLU A 253 4.56 7.49 -13.97
CA GLU A 253 3.43 7.93 -14.78
C GLU A 253 2.58 8.91 -13.96
N GLY A 254 2.45 10.16 -14.41
CA GLY A 254 1.53 11.13 -13.86
C GLY A 254 0.25 11.20 -14.68
N SER A 255 -0.90 11.33 -14.02
CA SER A 255 -2.18 11.55 -14.70
C SER A 255 -3.01 12.65 -14.04
N LEU A 256 -3.78 13.35 -14.87
CA LEU A 256 -4.62 14.46 -14.45
C LEU A 256 -5.88 14.54 -15.30
N LEU A 257 -7.03 14.73 -14.67
CA LEU A 257 -8.26 15.05 -15.38
C LEU A 257 -8.25 16.52 -15.77
N ILE A 258 -8.36 16.78 -17.07
CA ILE A 258 -8.40 18.12 -17.64
C ILE A 258 -9.66 18.33 -18.49
N ALA A 259 -10.01 19.58 -18.78
CA ALA A 259 -11.03 19.96 -19.74
C ALA A 259 -10.54 21.09 -20.62
N LEU A 260 -10.88 21.05 -21.92
CA LEU A 260 -10.51 22.07 -22.90
C LEU A 260 -11.78 22.71 -23.46
N THR A 261 -12.05 23.95 -23.07
CA THR A 261 -13.31 24.64 -23.38
C THR A 261 -13.11 25.83 -24.30
N GLU A 262 -14.14 26.15 -25.08
CA GLU A 262 -14.16 27.41 -25.84
C GLU A 262 -14.22 28.62 -24.88
N PRO A 263 -13.78 29.82 -25.32
CA PRO A 263 -13.91 31.02 -24.51
C PRO A 263 -15.38 31.29 -24.09
N GLY A 264 -15.64 31.27 -22.78
CA GLY A 264 -16.97 31.49 -22.21
C GLY A 264 -17.78 30.21 -21.92
N GLU A 265 -17.23 29.04 -22.26
CA GLU A 265 -17.80 27.73 -21.92
C GLU A 265 -17.22 27.22 -20.59
N GLU A 266 -18.08 26.63 -19.76
CA GLU A 266 -17.70 26.00 -18.50
C GLU A 266 -17.26 24.54 -18.70
N PRO A 267 -16.30 24.05 -17.91
CA PRO A 267 -15.81 22.68 -18.01
C PRO A 267 -16.84 21.66 -17.48
N ASP A 268 -17.06 20.60 -18.26
CA ASP A 268 -17.97 19.50 -17.98
C ASP A 268 -17.41 18.15 -18.44
N ILE A 269 -18.20 17.08 -18.37
CA ILE A 269 -17.75 15.72 -18.71
C ILE A 269 -17.51 15.51 -20.22
N TRP A 270 -18.12 16.29 -21.09
CA TRP A 270 -18.04 16.14 -22.56
C TRP A 270 -16.79 16.78 -23.14
N ASN A 271 -16.36 17.88 -22.51
CA ASN A 271 -15.09 18.55 -22.81
C ASN A 271 -13.92 18.04 -21.94
N SER A 272 -14.16 17.05 -21.07
CA SER A 272 -13.14 16.37 -20.27
C SER A 272 -12.27 15.39 -21.06
N CYS A 273 -11.00 15.31 -20.68
CA CYS A 273 -9.98 14.39 -21.18
C CYS A 273 -8.93 14.08 -20.10
N GLN A 274 -8.12 13.05 -20.34
CA GLN A 274 -7.05 12.64 -19.44
C GLN A 274 -5.71 13.10 -20.00
N LEU A 275 -4.99 13.93 -19.25
CA LEU A 275 -3.60 14.28 -19.51
C LEU A 275 -2.70 13.28 -18.77
N GLU A 276 -1.78 12.66 -19.49
CA GLU A 276 -0.77 11.76 -18.95
C GLU A 276 0.62 12.33 -19.20
N VAL A 277 1.52 12.15 -18.23
CA VAL A 277 2.93 12.57 -18.30
C VAL A 277 3.81 11.39 -17.91
N GLU A 278 4.89 11.18 -18.64
CA GLU A 278 5.86 10.11 -18.39
C GLU A 278 7.17 10.74 -17.89
N LEU A 279 7.54 10.50 -16.62
CA LEU A 279 8.73 11.06 -15.99
C LEU A 279 9.81 9.98 -15.84
N TRP A 280 11.05 10.26 -16.23
CA TRP A 280 12.18 9.34 -16.13
C TRP A 280 13.44 9.98 -15.54
#